data_AF-A0A957RRQ4-F1
#
_entry.id   AF-A0A957RRQ4-F1
#
_cell.length_a   1.000
_cell.length_b   1.000
_cell.length_c   1.000
_cell.angle_alpha   90.00
_cell.angle_beta   90.00
_cell.angle_gamma   90.00
#
_symmetry.space_group_name_H-M   'P 1'
#
loop_
_entity.id
_entity.type
_entity.pdbx_description
1 polymer ?
#
loop_
_entity_poly.entity_id
_entity_poly.type
_entity_poly.pdbx_seq_one_letter_code
_entity_poly.pdbx_strand_id
1 'polypeptide(L)'
;GMASNWSGNWGQYSNPAADEIIAAIPGETDEAKLKEMYTELVNIYLSEIPSFTLMYRPQSFHTVNESVWTNYPYDGDGTVPPVPPLDLTDGWSIAGLYNLELVQ
;
A
#
# COMPACT_ATOMS: atom_id res chain seq x y z
N GLY A 1 -11.54 17.17 6.62
CA GLY A 1 -10.85 16.71 5.38
C GLY A 1 -10.27 17.88 4.58
N MET A 2 -9.23 17.63 3.77
CA MET A 2 -8.69 18.66 2.85
C MET A 2 -9.71 19.03 1.77
N ALA A 3 -9.69 20.29 1.31
CA ALA A 3 -10.58 20.77 0.24
C ALA A 3 -10.29 20.15 -1.14
N SER A 4 -9.11 19.54 -1.32
CA SER A 4 -8.73 18.83 -2.53
C SER A 4 -9.12 17.36 -2.43
N ASN A 5 -10.00 16.91 -3.34
CA ASN A 5 -10.45 15.53 -3.43
C ASN A 5 -9.52 14.64 -4.28
N TRP A 6 -8.41 15.16 -4.85
CA TRP A 6 -7.55 14.42 -5.77
C TRP A 6 -6.94 13.12 -5.18
N SER A 7 -6.76 13.06 -3.86
CA SER A 7 -6.09 11.95 -3.17
C SER A 7 -7.02 10.99 -2.41
N GLY A 8 -8.33 11.21 -2.41
CA GLY A 8 -9.28 10.34 -1.70
C GLY A 8 -10.58 11.04 -1.27
N ASN A 9 -11.42 10.30 -0.52
CA ASN A 9 -12.74 10.76 -0.06
C ASN A 9 -13.64 11.29 -1.20
N TRP A 10 -13.72 10.54 -2.29
CA TRP A 10 -14.47 10.93 -3.49
C TRP A 10 -15.98 11.10 -3.25
N GLY A 11 -16.52 10.43 -2.23
CA GLY A 11 -17.92 10.56 -1.80
C GLY A 11 -18.21 11.75 -0.89
N GLN A 12 -17.20 12.57 -0.55
CA GLN A 12 -17.33 13.74 0.33
C GLN A 12 -17.89 13.42 1.73
N TYR A 13 -17.57 12.24 2.25
CA TYR A 13 -17.88 11.89 3.64
C TYR A 13 -17.18 12.85 4.61
N SER A 14 -17.85 13.20 5.70
CA SER A 14 -17.34 14.15 6.71
C SER A 14 -17.71 13.68 8.10
N ASN A 15 -16.72 13.58 8.98
CA ASN A 15 -16.88 13.23 10.38
C ASN A 15 -15.81 13.98 11.20
N PRO A 16 -16.18 14.95 12.06
CA PRO A 16 -15.22 15.74 12.82
C PRO A 16 -14.31 14.94 13.75
N ALA A 17 -14.81 13.83 14.31
CA ALA A 17 -14.01 12.96 15.18
C ALA A 17 -12.94 12.21 14.37
N ALA A 18 -13.31 11.69 13.19
CA ALA A 18 -12.35 11.07 12.27
C ALA A 18 -11.27 12.08 11.82
N ASP A 19 -11.69 13.32 11.51
CA ASP A 19 -10.75 14.39 11.12
C ASP A 19 -9.73 14.71 12.23
N GLU A 20 -10.16 14.77 13.50
CA GLU A 20 -9.26 15.00 14.65
C GLU A 20 -8.23 13.87 14.80
N ILE A 21 -8.68 12.61 14.72
CA ILE A 21 -7.78 11.45 14.84
C ILE A 21 -6.78 11.41 13.68
N ILE A 22 -7.26 11.59 12.44
CA ILE A 22 -6.40 11.59 11.23
C ILE A 22 -5.33 12.69 11.31
N ALA A 23 -5.68 13.87 11.84
CA ALA A 23 -4.73 14.98 11.99
C ALA A 23 -3.65 14.71 13.05
N ALA A 24 -3.97 13.92 14.09
CA ALA A 24 -3.05 13.61 15.18
C ALA A 24 -2.06 12.47 14.85
N ILE A 25 -2.46 11.48 14.05
CA ILE A 25 -1.65 10.28 13.74
C ILE A 25 -0.21 10.60 13.27
N PRO A 26 0.04 11.55 12.36
CA PRO A 26 1.40 11.82 11.87
C PRO A 26 2.39 12.28 12.95
N GLY A 27 1.90 12.84 14.06
CA GLY A 27 2.72 13.31 15.18
C GLY A 27 2.84 12.31 16.33
N GLU A 28 2.12 11.20 16.30
CA GLU A 28 2.17 10.17 17.33
C GLU A 28 3.26 9.14 17.04
N THR A 29 4.02 8.77 18.06
CA THR A 29 5.16 7.84 17.96
C THR A 29 5.01 6.64 18.88
N ASP A 30 4.06 6.67 19.82
CA ASP A 30 3.71 5.55 20.68
C ASP A 30 2.86 4.53 19.92
N GLU A 31 3.37 3.30 19.81
CA GLU A 31 2.70 2.23 19.07
C GLU A 31 1.34 1.84 19.68
N ALA A 32 1.20 1.87 21.00
CA ALA A 32 -0.06 1.51 21.66
C ALA A 32 -1.13 2.57 21.38
N LYS A 33 -0.78 3.86 21.46
CA LYS A 33 -1.69 4.95 21.08
C LYS A 33 -2.05 4.92 19.61
N LEU A 34 -1.10 4.66 18.71
CA LEU A 34 -1.41 4.50 17.28
C LEU A 34 -2.44 3.38 17.06
N LYS A 35 -2.29 2.23 17.74
CA LYS A 35 -3.28 1.14 17.67
C LYS A 35 -4.66 1.57 18.14
N GLU A 36 -4.75 2.29 19.25
CA GLU A 36 -6.02 2.83 19.76
C GLU A 36 -6.67 3.80 18.74
N MET A 37 -5.89 4.74 18.20
CA MET A 37 -6.35 5.71 17.19
C MET A 37 -6.84 5.03 15.90
N TYR A 38 -6.09 4.07 15.37
CA TYR A 38 -6.52 3.31 14.19
C TYR A 38 -7.73 2.43 14.47
N THR A 39 -7.84 1.85 15.68
CA THR A 39 -9.02 1.08 16.08
C THR A 39 -10.27 1.96 16.07
N GLU A 40 -10.17 3.19 16.59
CA GLU A 40 -11.30 4.11 16.58
C GLU A 40 -11.70 4.55 15.16
N LEU A 41 -10.73 4.79 14.27
CA LEU A 41 -11.02 5.04 12.85
C LEU A 41 -11.71 3.84 12.18
N VAL A 42 -11.32 2.61 12.52
CA VAL A 42 -11.97 1.39 12.02
C VAL A 42 -13.39 1.26 12.56
N ASN A 43 -13.64 1.61 13.83
CA ASN A 43 -14.99 1.62 14.40
C ASN A 43 -15.90 2.59 13.64
N ILE A 44 -15.42 3.81 13.38
CA ILE A 44 -16.15 4.81 12.56
C ILE A 44 -16.39 4.26 11.16
N TYR A 45 -15.36 3.73 10.49
CA TYR A 45 -15.45 3.17 9.15
C TYR A 45 -16.48 2.05 9.04
N LEU A 46 -16.49 1.11 9.98
CA LEU A 46 -17.41 -0.03 9.97
C LEU A 46 -18.84 0.35 10.37
N SER A 47 -19.02 1.44 11.12
CA SER A 47 -20.33 1.92 11.54
C SER A 47 -21.00 2.78 10.47
N GLU A 48 -20.24 3.63 9.78
CA GLU A 48 -20.77 4.63 8.85
C GLU A 48 -20.51 4.30 7.38
N ILE A 49 -19.61 3.34 7.10
CA ILE A 49 -19.33 2.75 5.79
C ILE A 49 -19.20 3.81 4.68
N PRO A 50 -18.27 4.78 4.82
CA PRO A 50 -18.09 5.85 3.83
C PRO A 50 -17.54 5.34 2.49
N SER A 51 -16.98 4.12 2.49
CA SER A 51 -16.65 3.33 1.32
C SER A 51 -16.78 1.85 1.70
N PHE A 52 -16.83 0.95 0.71
CA PHE A 52 -16.95 -0.48 0.93
C PHE A 52 -15.82 -1.23 0.23
N THR A 53 -14.95 -1.88 1.01
CA THR A 53 -13.84 -2.69 0.48
C THR A 53 -14.32 -4.10 0.12
N LEU A 54 -14.18 -4.48 -1.14
CA LEU A 54 -14.61 -5.79 -1.65
C LEU A 54 -13.52 -6.87 -1.58
N MET A 55 -12.29 -6.51 -1.95
CA MET A 55 -11.17 -7.43 -2.04
C MET A 55 -9.86 -6.65 -2.04
N TYR A 56 -8.77 -7.32 -1.66
CA TYR A 56 -7.43 -6.86 -1.99
C TYR A 56 -7.16 -7.16 -3.47
N ARG A 57 -7.21 -6.12 -4.31
CA ARG A 57 -6.78 -6.23 -5.70
C ARG A 57 -5.24 -6.21 -5.75
N PRO A 58 -4.60 -7.04 -6.60
CA PRO A 58 -3.16 -6.90 -6.84
C PRO A 58 -2.80 -5.47 -7.21
N GLN A 59 -1.78 -4.91 -6.56
CA GLN A 59 -1.24 -3.60 -6.89
C GLN A 59 -0.79 -3.58 -8.36
N SER A 60 -0.05 -4.62 -8.76
CA SER A 60 0.36 -4.86 -10.13
C SER A 60 0.12 -6.33 -10.48
N PHE A 61 -0.25 -6.60 -11.74
CA PHE A 61 -0.26 -7.97 -12.25
C PHE A 61 1.17 -8.30 -12.71
N HIS A 62 1.77 -9.32 -12.09
CA HIS A 62 3.13 -9.73 -12.42
C HIS A 62 3.14 -10.73 -13.57
N THR A 63 3.56 -10.25 -14.74
CA THR A 63 3.81 -11.06 -15.94
C THR A 63 5.05 -10.51 -16.61
N VAL A 64 6.00 -11.38 -16.96
CA VAL A 64 7.28 -10.98 -17.53
C VAL A 64 7.50 -11.62 -18.90
N ASN A 65 8.36 -10.99 -19.70
CA ASN A 65 8.82 -11.55 -20.97
C ASN A 65 10.31 -11.87 -20.84
N GLU A 66 10.65 -13.15 -20.96
CA GLU A 66 12.03 -13.60 -20.81
C GLU A 66 12.77 -13.83 -22.14
N SER A 67 12.40 -13.10 -23.20
CA SER A 67 13.11 -13.21 -24.49
C SER A 67 14.42 -12.43 -24.55
N VAL A 68 14.63 -11.47 -23.65
CA VAL A 68 15.83 -10.61 -23.58
C VAL A 68 16.46 -10.62 -22.19
N TRP A 69 15.63 -10.55 -21.15
CA TRP A 69 16.06 -10.53 -19.75
C TRP A 69 15.40 -11.68 -18.99
N THR A 70 16.12 -12.33 -18.09
CA THR A 70 15.59 -13.38 -17.20
C THR A 70 15.91 -13.04 -15.74
N ASN A 71 15.61 -13.97 -14.83
CA ASN A 71 15.83 -13.83 -13.40
C ASN A 71 15.01 -12.71 -12.74
N TYR A 72 13.77 -12.54 -13.24
CA TYR A 72 12.78 -11.66 -12.59
C TYR A 72 12.39 -12.21 -11.21
N PRO A 73 12.13 -11.34 -10.22
CA PRO A 73 11.76 -11.78 -8.88
C PRO A 73 10.39 -12.45 -8.87
N TYR A 74 10.22 -13.46 -8.01
CA TYR A 74 8.95 -14.14 -7.76
C TYR A 74 8.91 -14.69 -6.32
N ASP A 75 7.72 -15.07 -5.84
CA ASP A 75 7.59 -15.61 -4.49
C ASP A 75 8.38 -16.92 -4.34
N GLY A 76 9.37 -16.90 -3.43
CA GLY A 76 10.26 -18.03 -3.21
C GLY A 76 11.51 -18.08 -4.10
N ASP A 77 11.86 -16.99 -4.80
CA ASP A 77 13.08 -16.89 -5.62
C ASP A 77 14.41 -16.90 -4.83
N GLY A 78 14.34 -16.85 -3.50
CA GLY A 78 15.50 -16.90 -2.61
C GLY A 78 16.20 -15.56 -2.38
N THR A 79 15.66 -14.44 -2.86
CA THR A 79 16.19 -13.11 -2.58
C THR A 79 16.12 -12.77 -1.07
N VAL A 80 17.17 -12.12 -0.55
CA VAL A 80 17.28 -11.74 0.87
C VAL A 80 17.70 -10.27 0.99
N PRO A 81 16.82 -9.36 1.48
CA PRO A 81 15.41 -9.60 1.78
C PRO A 81 14.60 -9.91 0.50
N PRO A 82 13.42 -10.57 0.62
CA PRO A 82 12.58 -10.88 -0.53
C PRO A 82 12.29 -9.64 -1.38
N VAL A 83 12.51 -9.73 -2.69
CA VAL A 83 12.19 -8.67 -3.65
C VAL A 83 10.75 -8.87 -4.14
N PRO A 84 9.86 -7.88 -3.97
CA PRO A 84 8.48 -8.00 -4.42
C PRO A 84 8.40 -8.14 -5.96
N PRO A 85 7.62 -9.10 -6.47
CA PRO A 85 7.39 -9.27 -7.91
C PRO A 85 6.41 -8.21 -8.44
N LEU A 86 6.82 -6.94 -8.40
CA LEU A 86 6.08 -5.81 -8.99
C LEU A 86 6.62 -5.50 -10.40
N ASP A 87 6.50 -4.25 -10.86
CA ASP A 87 7.00 -3.78 -12.15
C ASP A 87 8.45 -3.28 -12.12
N LEU A 88 9.13 -3.43 -10.97
CA LEU A 88 10.50 -3.02 -10.70
C LEU A 88 10.75 -1.51 -10.75
N THR A 89 9.70 -0.69 -10.65
CA THR A 89 9.83 0.79 -10.62
C THR A 89 9.46 1.42 -9.29
N ASP A 90 8.76 0.69 -8.42
CA ASP A 90 8.24 1.22 -7.16
C ASP A 90 8.82 0.53 -5.91
N GLY A 91 9.11 1.34 -4.88
CA GLY A 91 9.50 0.86 -3.56
C GLY A 91 10.70 -0.09 -3.58
N TRP A 92 10.62 -1.19 -2.81
CA TRP A 92 11.70 -2.18 -2.74
C TRP A 92 11.84 -3.03 -4.01
N SER A 93 10.85 -3.05 -4.91
CA SER A 93 10.93 -3.86 -6.14
C SER A 93 12.04 -3.41 -7.10
N ILE A 94 12.51 -2.16 -6.99
CA ILE A 94 13.67 -1.64 -7.73
C ILE A 94 14.92 -2.53 -7.54
N ALA A 95 15.04 -3.20 -6.39
CA ALA A 95 16.15 -4.12 -6.12
C ALA A 95 16.23 -5.26 -7.15
N GLY A 96 15.10 -5.68 -7.74
CA GLY A 96 15.07 -6.73 -8.74
C GLY A 96 15.83 -6.39 -10.03
N LEU A 97 15.96 -5.11 -10.37
CA LEU A 97 16.74 -4.66 -11.53
C LEU A 97 18.22 -5.05 -11.43
N TYR A 98 18.75 -5.19 -10.21
CA TYR A 98 20.15 -5.60 -10.00
C TYR A 98 20.38 -7.11 -10.17
N ASN A 99 19.30 -7.90 -10.22
CA ASN A 99 19.36 -9.35 -10.35
C ASN A 99 19.05 -9.84 -11.76
N LEU A 100 18.54 -8.98 -12.65
CA LEU A 100 18.20 -9.38 -14.03
C LEU A 100 19.44 -9.82 -14.80
N GLU A 101 19.28 -10.88 -15.59
CA GLU A 101 20.35 -11.43 -16.42
C GLU A 101 19.95 -11.35 -17.90
N LEU A 102 20.91 -11.04 -18.79
CA LEU A 102 20.68 -11.16 -20.23
C LEU A 102 20.56 -12.63 -20.62
N VAL A 103 19.59 -12.96 -21.46
CA VAL A 103 19.47 -14.31 -22.05
C VAL A 103 20.74 -14.62 -22.86
N GLN A 104 21.30 -15.83 -22.68
CA GLN A 104 22.46 -16.33 -23.43
C GLN A 104 22.09 -16.88 -24.81
#